data_AF-A0A922AGF6-F1
#
_entry.id   AF-A0A922AGF6-F1
#
_cell.length_a   1.000
_cell.length_b   1.000
_cell.length_c   1.000
_cell.angle_alpha   90.00
_cell.angle_beta   90.00
_cell.angle_gamma   90.00
#
_symmetry.space_group_name_H-M   'P 1'
#
loop_
_entity.id
_entity.type
_entity.pdbx_description
1 polymer ?
#
loop_
_entity_poly.entity_id
_entity_poly.type
_entity_poly.pdbx_seq_one_letter_code
_entity_poly.pdbx_strand_id
1 'polypeptide(L)'
;MATYCKPQVSILNGIVMGVGAGASIHGRFRVATENSVFAMPETGLGVFPDVGASYFLSRLQGFFGEYVGLTGARLDGVEMLVCGLATHFVPSVRLSLLEEALHKLDSSDPAIVSATIDKYSQQPYLKEESA
;
A
#
# COMPACT_ATOMS: atom_id res chain seq x y z
N MET A 1 4.78 -4.98 -12.88
CA MET A 1 3.40 -4.76 -12.37
C MET A 1 2.77 -3.51 -12.94
N ALA A 2 3.42 -2.35 -12.85
CA ALA A 2 2.89 -1.08 -13.38
C ALA A 2 2.46 -1.11 -14.87
N THR A 3 3.06 -1.97 -15.70
CA THR A 3 2.76 -2.11 -17.13
C THR A 3 1.83 -3.29 -17.48
N TYR A 4 1.28 -3.98 -16.48
CA TYR A 4 0.45 -5.15 -16.72
C TYR A 4 -0.98 -4.75 -17.15
N CYS A 5 -1.54 -5.45 -18.14
CA CYS A 5 -2.82 -5.07 -18.74
C CYS A 5 -4.04 -5.40 -17.87
N LYS A 6 -3.94 -6.36 -16.94
CA LYS A 6 -5.04 -6.71 -16.04
C LYS A 6 -4.94 -5.92 -14.74
N PRO A 7 -6.08 -5.52 -14.13
CA PRO A 7 -6.06 -4.86 -12.83
C PRO A 7 -5.44 -5.78 -11.78
N GLN A 8 -4.51 -5.23 -11.01
CA GLN A 8 -3.88 -5.91 -9.89
C GLN A 8 -4.36 -5.26 -8.59
N VAL A 9 -4.80 -6.10 -7.66
CA VAL A 9 -5.13 -5.72 -6.28
C VAL A 9 -4.12 -6.35 -5.34
N SER A 10 -3.39 -5.52 -4.60
CA SER A 10 -2.45 -5.95 -3.58
C SER A 10 -3.06 -5.71 -2.19
N ILE A 11 -3.23 -6.79 -1.42
CA ILE A 11 -3.71 -6.75 -0.04
C ILE A 11 -2.49 -6.73 0.88
N LEU A 12 -2.29 -5.63 1.60
CA LEU A 12 -1.09 -5.33 2.38
C LEU A 12 -1.27 -5.68 3.86
N ASN A 13 -1.74 -6.89 4.19
CA ASN A 13 -2.03 -7.24 5.58
C ASN A 13 -0.79 -7.81 6.30
N GLY A 14 -0.15 -7.01 7.17
CA GLY A 14 1.05 -7.40 7.90
C GLY A 14 2.30 -6.62 7.49
N ILE A 15 3.47 -7.25 7.62
CA ILE A 15 4.76 -6.62 7.33
C ILE A 15 4.98 -6.54 5.81
N VAL A 16 5.07 -5.32 5.27
CA VAL A 16 5.30 -5.02 3.85
C VAL A 16 6.58 -4.20 3.71
N MET A 17 7.71 -4.89 3.67
CA MET A 17 9.03 -4.23 3.66
C MET A 17 9.85 -4.63 2.44
N GLY A 18 10.69 -3.70 1.99
CA GLY A 18 11.65 -3.86 0.90
C GLY A 18 11.10 -4.47 -0.38
N VAL A 19 11.57 -5.66 -0.77
CA VAL A 19 11.10 -6.34 -1.98
C VAL A 19 9.59 -6.60 -1.95
N GLY A 20 9.00 -6.89 -0.78
CA GLY A 20 7.55 -7.07 -0.65
C GLY A 20 6.77 -5.78 -0.90
N ALA A 21 7.34 -4.65 -0.50
CA ALA A 21 6.83 -3.32 -0.82
C ALA A 21 6.93 -3.04 -2.34
N GLY A 22 8.09 -3.28 -2.95
CA GLY A 22 8.27 -3.12 -4.39
C GLY A 22 7.33 -4.00 -5.22
N ALA A 23 7.10 -5.25 -4.80
CA ALA A 23 6.15 -6.17 -5.44
C ALA A 23 4.68 -5.78 -5.24
N SER A 24 4.36 -4.75 -4.45
CA SER A 24 2.98 -4.40 -4.15
C SER A 24 2.62 -2.97 -4.55
N ILE A 25 3.54 -2.03 -4.36
CA ILE A 25 3.28 -0.59 -4.50
C ILE A 25 3.18 -0.14 -5.96
N HIS A 26 3.79 -0.89 -6.89
CA HIS A 26 3.64 -0.63 -8.32
C HIS A 26 2.27 -1.06 -8.88
N GLY A 27 1.43 -1.70 -8.07
CA GLY A 27 0.06 -2.09 -8.40
C GLY A 27 -0.91 -0.91 -8.39
N ARG A 28 -2.00 -1.04 -9.17
CA ARG A 28 -3.03 0.00 -9.28
C ARG A 28 -3.88 0.12 -8.01
N PHE A 29 -4.21 -1.00 -7.38
CA PHE A 29 -4.97 -1.05 -6.14
C PHE A 29 -4.10 -1.61 -5.01
N ARG A 30 -3.98 -0.85 -3.93
CA ARG A 30 -3.13 -1.14 -2.78
C ARG A 30 -3.98 -0.98 -1.52
N VAL A 31 -4.40 -2.09 -0.96
CA VAL A 31 -5.35 -2.15 0.16
C VAL A 31 -4.56 -2.36 1.43
N ALA A 32 -4.45 -1.33 2.26
CA ALA A 32 -3.87 -1.41 3.59
C ALA A 32 -4.91 -1.83 4.63
N THR A 33 -4.44 -2.35 5.76
CA THR A 33 -5.21 -2.74 6.94
C THR A 33 -4.56 -2.16 8.20
N GLU A 34 -5.22 -2.31 9.35
CA GLU A 34 -4.67 -1.95 10.65
C GLU A 34 -3.39 -2.72 11.02
N ASN A 35 -3.15 -3.87 10.38
CA ASN A 35 -1.95 -4.69 10.62
C ASN A 35 -0.82 -4.37 9.63
N SER A 36 -1.06 -3.50 8.64
CA SER A 36 -0.03 -3.10 7.69
C SER A 36 1.11 -2.38 8.39
N VAL A 37 2.33 -2.85 8.18
CA VAL A 37 3.56 -2.17 8.61
C VAL A 37 4.51 -2.08 7.42
N PHE A 38 4.64 -0.88 6.87
CA PHE A 38 5.52 -0.59 5.76
C PHE A 38 6.84 0.00 6.23
N ALA A 39 7.95 -0.40 5.60
CA ALA A 39 9.25 0.25 5.75
C ALA A 39 10.18 -0.12 4.59
N MET A 40 11.19 0.72 4.36
CA MET A 40 12.33 0.42 3.49
C MET A 40 13.61 0.37 4.33
N PRO A 41 13.89 -0.76 5.02
CA PRO A 41 14.99 -0.87 5.97
C PRO A 41 16.37 -1.13 5.34
N GLU A 42 16.48 -1.10 4.00
CA GLU A 42 17.69 -1.45 3.26
C GLU A 42 18.91 -0.63 3.66
N THR A 43 18.71 0.65 4.01
CA THR A 43 19.79 1.54 4.48
C THR A 43 20.42 1.06 5.78
N GLY A 44 19.62 0.47 6.67
CA GLY A 44 20.11 -0.16 7.90
C GLY A 44 20.95 -1.42 7.66
N LEU A 45 20.84 -2.02 6.48
CA LEU A 45 21.62 -3.19 6.04
C LEU A 45 22.86 -2.81 5.21
N GLY A 46 23.11 -1.52 4.99
CA GLY A 46 24.18 -1.05 4.11
C GLY A 46 23.85 -1.14 2.61
N VAL A 47 22.57 -1.28 2.28
CA VAL A 47 22.03 -1.26 0.91
C VAL A 47 21.21 0.02 0.72
N PHE A 48 20.60 0.24 -0.44
CA PHE A 48 19.69 1.35 -0.69
C PHE A 48 18.28 0.83 -1.01
N PRO A 49 17.22 1.64 -0.84
CA PRO A 49 15.86 1.24 -1.20
C PRO A 49 15.79 0.96 -2.71
N ASP A 50 15.66 -0.31 -3.08
CA ASP A 50 15.65 -0.79 -4.45
C ASP A 50 14.23 -1.18 -4.90
N VAL A 51 14.08 -2.05 -5.90
CA VAL A 51 12.76 -2.50 -6.44
C VAL A 51 11.82 -1.35 -6.84
N GLY A 52 12.40 -0.26 -7.34
CA GLY A 52 11.66 0.94 -7.75
C GLY A 52 11.19 1.83 -6.59
N ALA A 53 11.76 1.69 -5.39
CA ALA A 53 11.54 2.61 -4.27
C ALA A 53 11.77 4.06 -4.66
N SER A 54 12.86 4.35 -5.38
CA SER A 54 13.16 5.69 -5.88
C SER A 54 12.02 6.25 -6.75
N TYR A 55 11.23 5.40 -7.43
CA TYR A 55 10.09 5.84 -8.23
C TYR A 55 8.90 6.25 -7.36
N PHE A 56 8.46 5.41 -6.42
CA PHE A 56 7.27 5.73 -5.63
C PHE A 56 7.57 6.69 -4.48
N LEU A 57 8.75 6.60 -3.84
CA LEU A 57 9.15 7.50 -2.75
C LEU A 57 9.32 8.94 -3.23
N SER A 58 9.93 9.16 -4.40
CA SER A 58 10.09 10.52 -4.98
C SER A 58 8.79 11.21 -5.38
N ARG A 59 7.67 10.48 -5.36
CA ARG A 59 6.33 10.99 -5.66
C ARG A 59 5.48 11.23 -4.41
N LEU A 60 6.02 10.92 -3.23
CA LEU A 60 5.39 11.30 -1.97
C LEU A 60 5.50 12.81 -1.77
N GLN A 61 4.63 13.35 -0.94
CA GLN A 61 4.53 14.79 -0.76
C GLN A 61 5.76 15.36 -0.03
N GLY A 62 6.30 16.46 -0.54
CA GLY A 62 7.44 17.16 0.07
C GLY A 62 8.69 16.29 0.11
N PHE A 63 9.33 16.22 1.28
CA PHE A 63 10.56 15.45 1.51
C PHE A 63 10.31 14.12 2.26
N PHE A 64 9.05 13.67 2.28
CA PHE A 64 8.66 12.50 3.08
C PHE A 64 9.27 11.21 2.51
N GLY A 65 9.41 11.11 1.18
CA GLY A 65 10.07 9.97 0.54
C GLY A 65 11.53 9.82 0.92
N GLU A 66 12.27 10.93 1.00
CA GLU A 66 13.65 10.95 1.47
C GLU A 66 13.74 10.55 2.94
N TYR A 67 12.85 11.07 3.78
CA TYR A 67 12.81 10.70 5.20
C TYR A 67 12.62 9.19 5.37
N VAL A 68 11.57 8.62 4.78
CA VAL A 68 11.26 7.18 4.92
C VAL A 68 12.34 6.31 4.29
N GLY A 69 12.85 6.69 3.12
CA GLY A 69 13.89 5.94 2.41
C GLY A 69 15.26 5.97 3.08
N LEU A 70 15.63 7.06 3.74
CA LEU A 70 16.93 7.19 4.43
C LEU A 70 16.90 6.58 5.83
N THR A 71 15.83 6.84 6.59
CA THR A 71 15.73 6.42 7.99
C THR A 71 15.22 4.99 8.17
N GLY A 72 14.53 4.43 7.16
CA GLY A 72 13.82 3.17 7.30
C GLY A 72 12.64 3.25 8.27
N ALA A 73 12.05 4.46 8.43
CA ALA A 73 10.88 4.69 9.27
C ALA A 73 9.75 3.71 8.95
N ARG A 74 9.05 3.27 9.99
CA ARG A 74 7.91 2.35 9.88
C ARG A 74 6.64 3.15 9.77
N LEU A 75 5.83 2.81 8.77
CA LEU A 75 4.52 3.41 8.55
C LEU A 75 3.42 2.38 8.80
N ASP A 76 2.39 2.76 9.54
CA ASP A 76 1.19 1.96 9.71
C ASP A 76 0.24 2.10 8.50
N GLY A 77 -0.79 1.25 8.43
CA GLY A 77 -1.72 1.26 7.29
C GLY A 77 -2.48 2.57 7.09
N VAL A 78 -2.67 3.36 8.14
CA VAL A 78 -3.33 4.67 8.07
C VAL A 78 -2.38 5.69 7.45
N GLU A 79 -1.13 5.71 7.90
CA GLU A 79 -0.06 6.54 7.36
C GLU A 79 0.18 6.24 5.88
N MET A 80 0.18 4.95 5.51
CA MET A 80 0.28 4.53 4.11
C MET A 80 -0.84 5.13 3.26
N LEU A 81 -2.08 5.17 3.75
CA LEU A 81 -3.21 5.77 3.02
C LEU A 81 -3.01 7.28 2.85
N VAL A 82 -2.61 7.98 3.91
CA VAL A 82 -2.46 9.43 3.93
C VAL A 82 -1.33 9.90 3.02
N CYS A 83 -0.18 9.23 3.05
CA CYS A 83 0.95 9.58 2.19
C CYS A 83 0.76 9.10 0.72
N GLY A 84 -0.28 8.31 0.43
CA GLY A 84 -0.59 7.81 -0.90
C GLY A 84 0.12 6.50 -1.29
N LEU A 85 0.85 5.88 -0.36
CA LEU A 85 1.42 4.55 -0.53
C LEU A 85 0.35 3.45 -0.61
N ALA A 86 -0.76 3.59 0.10
CA ALA A 86 -1.97 2.80 -0.06
C ALA A 86 -3.05 3.61 -0.78
N THR A 87 -3.91 2.95 -1.56
CA THR A 87 -5.04 3.60 -2.22
C THR A 87 -6.33 3.46 -1.42
N HIS A 88 -6.48 2.36 -0.68
CA HIS A 88 -7.66 2.08 0.13
C HIS A 88 -7.23 1.52 1.49
N PHE A 89 -8.10 1.66 2.49
CA PHE A 89 -7.92 1.08 3.81
C PHE A 89 -9.13 0.22 4.14
N VAL A 90 -8.91 -1.07 4.37
CA VAL A 90 -9.96 -2.04 4.68
C VAL A 90 -9.58 -2.75 5.99
N PRO A 91 -10.46 -2.77 7.01
CA PRO A 91 -10.20 -3.51 8.23
C PRO A 91 -9.94 -5.00 7.94
N SER A 92 -8.98 -5.60 8.64
CA SER A 92 -8.57 -7.00 8.41
C SER A 92 -9.74 -7.98 8.51
N VAL A 93 -10.70 -7.71 9.40
CA VAL A 93 -11.93 -8.50 9.60
C VAL A 93 -12.85 -8.53 8.37
N ARG A 94 -12.71 -7.59 7.44
CA ARG A 94 -13.50 -7.50 6.19
C ARG A 94 -12.76 -8.05 4.98
N LEU A 95 -11.49 -8.46 5.11
CA LEU A 95 -10.71 -8.92 3.97
C LEU A 95 -11.31 -10.16 3.29
N SER A 96 -11.79 -11.14 4.05
CA SER A 96 -12.40 -12.34 3.46
C SER A 96 -13.63 -12.00 2.61
N LEU A 97 -14.44 -11.03 3.05
CA LEU A 97 -15.60 -10.56 2.30
C LEU A 97 -15.17 -9.80 1.03
N LEU A 98 -14.10 -9.01 1.11
CA LEU A 98 -13.53 -8.32 -0.04
C LEU A 98 -13.00 -9.31 -1.07
N GLU A 99 -12.25 -10.33 -0.64
CA GLU A 99 -11.72 -11.38 -1.52
C GLU A 99 -12.84 -12.15 -2.23
N GLU A 100 -13.89 -12.53 -1.51
CA GLU A 100 -15.07 -13.16 -2.11
C GLU A 100 -15.76 -12.26 -3.14
N ALA A 101 -15.88 -10.96 -2.84
CA ALA A 101 -16.49 -9.99 -3.75
C ALA A 101 -15.65 -9.78 -5.01
N LEU A 102 -14.32 -9.73 -4.87
CA LEU A 102 -13.39 -9.64 -6.00
C LEU A 102 -13.40 -10.92 -6.84
N HIS A 103 -13.55 -12.09 -6.22
CA HIS A 103 -13.61 -13.36 -6.94
C HIS A 103 -14.87 -13.52 -7.78
N LYS A 104 -16.01 -13.00 -7.30
CA LYS A 104 -17.31 -13.01 -8.01
C LYS A 104 -17.40 -11.95 -9.11
N LEU A 105 -16.34 -11.16 -9.31
CA LEU A 105 -16.35 -10.05 -10.26
C LEU A 105 -16.05 -10.56 -11.68
N ASP A 106 -17.03 -10.45 -12.58
CA ASP A 106 -16.87 -10.91 -13.97
C ASP A 106 -16.15 -9.89 -14.88
N SER A 107 -15.84 -8.69 -14.36
CA SER A 107 -15.23 -7.60 -15.13
C SER A 107 -13.83 -7.26 -14.64
N SER A 108 -12.93 -7.03 -15.60
CA SER A 108 -11.57 -6.51 -15.36
C SER A 108 -11.49 -4.99 -15.49
N ASP A 109 -12.62 -4.28 -15.54
CA ASP A 109 -12.63 -2.82 -15.57
C ASP A 109 -12.11 -2.24 -14.24
N PRO A 110 -11.02 -1.44 -14.24
CA PRO A 110 -10.50 -0.81 -13.03
C PRO A 110 -11.54 0.02 -12.27
N ALA A 111 -12.50 0.66 -12.94
CA ALA A 111 -13.53 1.44 -12.26
C ALA A 111 -14.43 0.56 -11.38
N ILE A 112 -14.80 -0.63 -11.87
CA ILE A 112 -15.63 -1.59 -11.14
C ILE A 112 -14.85 -2.22 -9.98
N VAL A 113 -13.57 -2.51 -10.18
CA VAL A 113 -12.69 -3.01 -9.13
C VAL A 113 -12.56 -1.99 -8.00
N SER A 114 -12.31 -0.71 -8.34
CA SER A 114 -12.25 0.38 -7.35
C SER A 114 -13.56 0.49 -6.55
N ALA A 115 -14.69 0.57 -7.26
CA ALA A 115 -16.00 0.68 -6.62
C ALA A 115 -16.36 -0.54 -5.74
N THR A 116 -15.79 -1.71 -6.04
CA THR A 116 -15.95 -2.90 -5.20
C THR A 116 -15.12 -2.79 -3.93
N ILE A 117 -13.87 -2.34 -4.02
CA ILE A 117 -13.00 -2.13 -2.85
C ILE A 117 -13.58 -1.03 -1.95
N ASP A 118 -14.09 0.06 -2.53
CA ASP A 118 -14.68 1.19 -1.82
C ASP A 118 -15.84 0.79 -0.90
N LYS A 119 -16.63 -0.23 -1.26
CA LYS A 119 -17.73 -0.75 -0.42
C LYS A 119 -17.24 -1.33 0.92
N TYR A 120 -16.02 -1.83 0.96
CA TYR A 120 -15.42 -2.43 2.15
C TYR A 120 -14.43 -1.48 2.84
N SER A 121 -14.03 -0.41 2.15
CA SER A 121 -13.11 0.60 2.63
C SER A 121 -13.69 1.38 3.82
N GLN A 122 -12.81 1.85 4.69
CA GLN A 122 -13.12 2.75 5.78
C GLN A 122 -12.15 3.92 5.75
N GLN A 123 -12.59 5.07 6.24
CA GLN A 123 -11.73 6.24 6.40
C GLN A 123 -11.16 6.26 7.82
N PRO A 124 -9.90 5.85 8.02
CA PRO A 124 -9.28 5.84 9.33
C PRO A 124 -8.97 7.26 9.83
N TYR A 125 -8.88 7.42 11.15
CA TYR A 125 -8.36 8.63 11.79
C TYR A 125 -6.85 8.51 12.00
N LEU A 126 -6.11 9.57 11.70
CA LEU A 126 -4.69 9.70 12.04
C LEU A 126 -4.53 9.76 13.56
N LYS A 127 -3.53 9.04 14.07
CA LYS A 127 -3.12 9.13 15.48
C LYS A 127 -2.28 10.39 15.67
N GLU A 128 -2.30 10.96 16.88
CA GLU A 128 -1.51 12.16 17.22
C GLU A 128 0.01 11.89 17.21
N GLU A 129 0.44 10.64 17.40
CA GLU A 129 1.84 10.19 17.35
C GLU A 129 2.12 9.39 16.06
N SER A 130 1.98 10.05 14.92
CA SER A 130 2.30 9.50 13.59
C SER A 130 3.78 9.73 13.26
N ALA A 131 4.42 8.76 12.60
CA ALA A 131 5.86 8.66 12.34
C ALA A 131 6.45 9.67 11.33
#